data_AF-A0A418ZYM4-F1
#
_entry.id   AF-A0A418ZYM4-F1
#
_cell.length_a   1.000
_cell.length_b   1.000
_cell.length_c   1.000
_cell.angle_alpha   90.00
_cell.angle_beta   90.00
_cell.angle_gamma   90.00
#
_symmetry.space_group_name_H-M   'P 1'
#
loop_
_entity.id
_entity.type
_entity.pdbx_description
1 polymer ?
#
loop_
_entity_poly.entity_id
_entity_poly.type
_entity_poly.pdbx_seq_one_letter_code
_entity_poly.pdbx_strand_id
1 'polypeptide(L)'
;MNDMEWGGVGETEGPFMAGASPPGAGLRIPDMAEGEDEIDVLRWLFWDYVKDLRGHQAELETIKAREIDPAKLKKAMETAKTVREAVQLLMAERSKVDKLRKDIAGGVGGGALDLDAARDEIGRRLACLRRAGGG
;
A
#
# COMPACT_ATOMS: atom_id res chain seq x y z
N MET A 1 22.75 0.85 -43.01
CA MET A 1 21.54 0.03 -42.78
C MET A 1 21.28 0.14 -41.30
N ASN A 2 20.12 0.69 -40.92
CA ASN A 2 19.86 1.22 -39.57
C ASN A 2 19.84 0.12 -38.50
N ASP A 3 20.57 0.39 -37.43
CA ASP A 3 20.50 -0.32 -36.16
C ASP A 3 19.20 0.05 -35.43
N MET A 4 18.35 -0.93 -35.15
CA MET A 4 17.20 -0.78 -34.25
C MET A 4 17.62 -1.26 -32.87
N GLU A 5 18.18 -0.35 -32.07
CA GLU A 5 18.22 -0.52 -30.63
C GLU A 5 16.79 -0.54 -30.09
N TRP A 6 16.45 -1.64 -29.41
CA TRP A 6 15.24 -1.72 -28.61
C TRP A 6 15.40 -0.78 -27.41
N GLY A 7 14.85 0.42 -27.54
CA GLY A 7 14.75 1.41 -26.47
C GLY A 7 14.11 0.78 -25.23
N GLY A 8 14.89 0.75 -24.16
CA GLY A 8 14.45 0.36 -22.83
C GLY A 8 13.21 1.14 -22.42
N VAL A 9 12.33 0.44 -21.69
CA VAL A 9 11.08 0.94 -21.13
C VAL A 9 11.33 2.29 -20.48
N GLY A 10 10.85 3.35 -21.14
CA GLY A 10 10.88 4.69 -20.61
C GLY A 10 10.23 4.71 -19.24
N GLU A 11 10.90 5.32 -18.29
CA GLU A 11 10.33 5.67 -17.00
C GLU A 11 9.10 6.53 -17.27
N THR A 12 7.93 5.89 -17.24
CA THR A 12 6.66 6.60 -17.24
C THR A 12 6.61 7.33 -15.90
N GLU A 13 6.99 8.61 -15.91
CA GLU A 13 6.70 9.58 -14.85
C GLU A 13 5.18 9.74 -14.73
N GLY A 14 4.54 8.75 -14.13
CA GLY A 14 3.21 8.90 -13.55
C GLY A 14 3.35 9.51 -12.15
N PRO A 15 2.41 10.36 -11.69
CA PRO A 15 2.48 11.07 -10.42
C PRO A 15 2.30 10.19 -9.17
N PHE A 16 2.44 8.87 -9.30
CA PHE A 16 2.16 7.87 -8.27
C PHE A 16 3.34 6.92 -8.04
N MET A 17 4.57 7.44 -7.98
CA MET A 17 5.69 6.66 -7.44
C MET A 17 5.42 6.37 -5.95
N ALA A 18 5.09 5.11 -5.65
CA ALA A 18 5.10 4.56 -4.31
C ALA A 18 6.55 4.40 -3.85
N GLY A 19 7.17 5.49 -3.42
CA GLY A 19 8.55 5.49 -2.95
C GLY A 19 8.89 6.79 -2.24
N ALA A 20 9.32 6.65 -0.98
CA ALA A 20 9.66 7.70 -0.01
C ALA A 20 8.46 8.48 0.58
N SER A 21 8.08 8.08 1.80
CA SER A 21 7.32 8.94 2.70
C SER A 21 8.11 10.24 2.93
N PRO A 22 7.49 11.42 2.82
CA PRO A 22 8.20 12.68 3.02
C PRO A 22 8.77 12.76 4.45
N PRO A 23 10.03 13.18 4.63
CA PRO A 23 10.59 13.43 5.95
C PRO A 23 9.87 14.64 6.55
N GLY A 24 9.03 14.40 7.55
CA GLY A 24 8.37 15.46 8.31
C GLY A 24 6.84 15.46 8.33
N ALA A 25 6.16 14.45 7.76
CA ALA A 25 4.73 14.23 8.01
C ALA A 25 4.54 13.54 9.37
N GLY A 26 4.94 14.22 10.44
CA GLY A 26 4.81 13.73 11.82
C GLY A 26 3.36 13.82 12.29
N LEU A 27 2.48 12.95 11.78
CA LEU A 27 1.29 12.61 12.54
C LEU A 27 1.79 11.94 13.82
N ARG A 28 1.54 12.58 14.97
CA ARG A 28 1.92 12.04 16.26
C ARG A 28 1.01 10.84 16.52
N ILE A 29 1.45 9.66 16.11
CA ILE A 29 0.79 8.41 16.48
C ILE A 29 0.84 8.38 18.02
N PRO A 30 -0.31 8.41 18.71
CA PRO A 30 -0.32 8.29 20.17
C PRO A 30 0.34 6.96 20.56
N ASP A 31 1.02 6.97 21.71
CA ASP A 31 1.66 5.76 22.26
C ASP A 31 0.58 4.70 22.44
N MET A 32 0.64 3.62 21.66
CA MET A 32 -0.38 2.57 21.66
C MET A 32 -0.17 1.68 22.89
N ALA A 33 -1.23 1.42 23.65
CA ALA A 33 -1.15 0.50 24.77
C ALA A 33 -0.82 -0.93 24.27
N GLU A 34 -0.04 -1.69 25.06
CA GLU A 34 0.24 -3.09 24.69
C GLU A 34 -1.06 -3.89 24.56
N GLY A 35 -1.30 -4.44 23.36
CA GLY A 35 -2.48 -5.26 23.05
C GLY A 35 -3.57 -4.57 22.23
N GLU A 36 -3.41 -3.29 21.85
CA GLU A 36 -4.33 -2.65 20.90
C GLU A 36 -3.97 -3.01 19.45
N ASP A 37 -4.98 -3.40 18.65
CA ASP A 37 -4.83 -3.63 17.21
C ASP A 37 -4.60 -2.28 16.52
N GLU A 38 -3.39 -2.08 15.99
CA GLU A 38 -2.96 -0.89 15.26
C GLU A 38 -3.96 -0.48 14.17
N ILE A 39 -4.60 -1.44 13.51
CA ILE A 39 -5.60 -1.19 12.48
C ILE A 39 -6.84 -0.53 13.09
N ASP A 40 -7.27 -0.97 14.27
CA ASP A 40 -8.45 -0.43 14.93
C ASP A 40 -8.19 0.95 15.53
N VAL A 41 -6.98 1.19 16.05
CA VAL A 41 -6.54 2.53 16.48
C VAL A 41 -6.54 3.50 15.29
N LEU A 42 -5.94 3.12 14.16
CA LEU A 42 -5.92 3.93 12.95
C LEU A 42 -7.32 4.18 12.38
N ARG A 43 -8.19 3.17 12.41
CA ARG A 43 -9.59 3.26 11.97
C ARG A 43 -10.37 4.26 12.82
N TRP A 44 -10.22 4.18 14.14
CA TRP A 44 -10.87 5.11 15.07
C TRP A 44 -10.38 6.54 14.85
N LEU A 45 -9.06 6.74 14.81
CA LEU A 45 -8.43 8.04 14.62
C LEU A 45 -8.87 8.70 13.29
N PHE A 46 -8.94 7.92 12.22
CA PHE A 46 -9.46 8.38 10.94
C PHE A 46 -10.90 8.93 11.05
N TRP A 47 -11.81 8.17 11.66
CA TRP A 47 -13.20 8.59 11.80
C TRP A 47 -13.38 9.80 12.71
N ASP A 48 -12.54 9.92 13.74
CA ASP A 48 -12.52 11.09 14.63
C ASP A 48 -12.09 12.35 13.85
N TYR A 49 -11.01 12.28 13.07
CA TYR A 49 -10.60 13.39 12.21
C TYR A 49 -11.65 13.77 11.15
N VAL A 50 -12.32 12.78 10.56
CA VAL A 50 -13.39 13.03 9.59
C VAL A 50 -14.59 13.72 10.26
N LYS A 51 -14.89 13.38 11.52
CA LYS A 51 -15.92 14.05 12.31
C LYS A 51 -15.55 15.51 12.59
N ASP A 52 -14.32 15.77 13.01
CA ASP A 52 -13.81 17.12 13.24
C ASP A 52 -13.86 17.98 11.97
N LEU A 53 -13.45 17.41 10.83
CA LEU A 53 -13.51 18.10 9.54
C LEU A 53 -14.95 18.50 9.15
N ARG A 54 -15.93 17.62 9.38
CA ARG A 54 -17.35 17.95 9.19
C ARG A 54 -17.82 19.06 10.15
N GLY A 55 -17.35 19.05 11.39
CA GLY A 55 -17.63 20.11 12.36
C GLY A 55 -17.13 21.47 11.87
N HIS A 56 -15.88 21.53 11.42
CA HIS A 56 -15.29 22.75 10.85
C HIS A 56 -16.02 23.22 9.59
N GLN A 57 -16.45 22.31 8.72
CA GLN A 57 -17.23 22.67 7.53
C GLN A 57 -18.57 23.29 7.91
N ALA A 58 -19.30 22.68 8.87
CA ALA A 58 -20.58 23.19 9.33
C ALA A 58 -20.44 24.59 10.00
N GLU A 59 -19.38 24.80 10.79
CA GLU A 59 -19.07 26.11 11.35
C GLU A 59 -18.84 27.16 10.26
N LEU A 60 -18.03 26.83 9.23
CA LEU A 60 -17.75 27.74 8.12
C LEU A 60 -18.99 28.06 7.27
N GLU A 61 -19.91 27.10 7.09
CA GLU A 61 -21.16 27.31 6.37
C GLU A 61 -22.13 28.27 7.11
N THR A 62 -22.06 28.30 8.45
CA THR A 62 -22.90 29.22 9.25
C THR A 62 -22.36 30.65 9.31
N ILE A 63 -21.08 30.86 9.01
CA ILE A 63 -20.43 32.18 9.08
C ILE A 63 -20.55 32.87 7.71
N LYS A 64 -21.11 34.09 7.67
CA LYS A 64 -21.05 34.92 6.46
C LYS A 64 -19.58 35.19 6.12
N ALA A 65 -19.19 35.08 4.85
CA ALA A 65 -17.81 35.18 4.35
C ALA A 65 -16.99 36.41 4.81
N ARG A 66 -17.62 37.40 5.44
CA ARG A 66 -17.02 38.63 5.95
C ARG A 66 -16.59 38.57 7.43
N GLU A 67 -16.91 37.49 8.15
CA GLU A 67 -16.63 37.29 9.59
C GLU A 67 -15.74 36.06 9.89
N ILE A 68 -15.16 35.43 8.87
CA ILE A 68 -14.32 34.23 9.08
C ILE A 68 -13.00 34.66 9.73
N ASP A 69 -12.79 34.21 10.97
CA ASP A 69 -11.52 34.36 11.68
C ASP A 69 -10.41 33.59 10.94
N PRO A 70 -9.33 34.26 10.50
CA PRO A 70 -8.23 33.61 9.79
C PRO A 70 -7.57 32.47 10.59
N ALA A 71 -7.60 32.53 11.93
CA ALA A 71 -7.06 31.47 12.76
C ALA A 71 -7.89 30.18 12.68
N LYS A 72 -9.23 30.29 12.64
CA LYS A 72 -10.14 29.15 12.48
C LYS A 72 -10.01 28.52 11.10
N LEU A 73 -9.90 29.33 10.06
CA LEU A 73 -9.69 28.84 8.69
C LEU A 73 -8.38 28.06 8.59
N LYS A 74 -7.28 28.60 9.16
CA LYS A 74 -5.98 27.92 9.17
C LYS A 74 -6.05 26.57 9.89
N LYS A 75 -6.71 26.51 11.04
CA LYS A 75 -6.91 25.26 11.79
C LYS A 75 -7.71 24.24 10.97
N ALA A 76 -8.78 24.66 10.30
CA ALA A 76 -9.56 23.76 9.43
C ALA A 76 -8.73 23.22 8.25
N MET A 77 -7.87 24.05 7.64
CA MET A 77 -6.95 23.64 6.59
C MET A 77 -5.89 22.65 7.08
N GLU A 78 -5.33 22.88 8.27
CA GLU A 78 -4.38 21.97 8.92
C GLU A 78 -5.05 20.61 9.21
N THR A 79 -6.23 20.60 9.82
CA THR A 79 -7.01 19.37 10.05
C THR A 79 -7.30 18.64 8.74
N ALA A 80 -7.72 19.34 7.69
CA ALA A 80 -7.98 18.74 6.38
C ALA A 80 -6.73 18.09 5.78
N LYS A 81 -5.56 18.73 5.93
CA LYS A 81 -4.27 18.18 5.49
C LYS A 81 -3.92 16.93 6.28
N THR A 82 -4.07 16.96 7.60
CA THR A 82 -3.83 15.82 8.49
C THR A 82 -4.73 14.63 8.13
N VAL A 83 -6.03 14.86 7.87
CA VAL A 83 -6.96 13.81 7.42
C VAL A 83 -6.47 13.19 6.12
N ARG A 84 -6.06 14.02 5.14
CA ARG A 84 -5.57 13.55 3.85
C ARG A 84 -4.32 12.68 3.99
N GLU A 85 -3.37 13.08 4.83
CA GLU A 85 -2.15 12.31 5.12
C GLU A 85 -2.47 10.97 5.81
N ALA A 86 -3.39 10.97 6.78
CA ALA A 86 -3.85 9.75 7.45
C ALA A 86 -4.53 8.77 6.47
N VAL A 87 -5.35 9.26 5.53
CA VAL A 87 -5.96 8.42 4.48
C VAL A 87 -4.90 7.78 3.59
N GLN A 88 -3.89 8.55 3.19
CA GLN A 88 -2.81 8.03 2.35
C GLN A 88 -2.03 6.91 3.04
N LEU A 89 -1.74 7.07 4.34
CA LEU A 89 -1.10 6.03 5.15
C LEU A 89 -1.97 4.76 5.22
N LEU A 90 -3.27 4.91 5.49
CA LEU A 90 -4.21 3.78 5.55
C LEU A 90 -4.29 3.04 4.20
N MET A 91 -4.28 3.76 3.08
CA MET A 91 -4.27 3.14 1.75
C MET A 91 -2.96 2.39 1.48
N ALA A 92 -1.83 2.92 1.93
CA ALA A 92 -0.54 2.24 1.85
C ALA A 92 -0.56 0.94 2.69
N GLU A 93 -1.08 0.99 3.91
CA GLU A 93 -1.15 -0.18 4.79
C GLU A 93 -2.11 -1.24 4.25
N ARG A 94 -3.28 -0.84 3.74
CA ARG A 94 -4.18 -1.75 3.02
C ARG A 94 -3.48 -2.44 1.86
N SER A 95 -2.69 -1.71 1.08
CA SER A 95 -1.94 -2.28 -0.05
C SER A 95 -0.88 -3.29 0.41
N LYS A 96 -0.23 -3.06 1.56
CA LYS A 96 0.70 -4.04 2.16
C LYS A 96 -0.05 -5.28 2.62
N VAL A 97 -1.16 -5.13 3.35
CA VAL A 97 -1.99 -6.25 3.79
C VAL A 97 -2.48 -7.09 2.61
N ASP A 98 -2.91 -6.44 1.52
CA ASP A 98 -3.37 -7.15 0.33
C ASP A 98 -2.22 -7.89 -0.40
N LYS A 99 -0.99 -7.36 -0.36
CA LYS A 99 0.21 -8.09 -0.83
C LYS A 99 0.49 -9.29 0.06
N LEU A 100 0.55 -9.10 1.37
CA LEU A 100 0.78 -10.18 2.33
C LEU A 100 -0.27 -11.27 2.22
N ARG A 101 -1.54 -10.91 2.02
CA ARG A 101 -2.63 -11.89 1.77
C ARG A 101 -2.38 -12.70 0.50
N LYS A 102 -1.92 -12.06 -0.58
CA LYS A 102 -1.55 -12.77 -1.83
C LYS A 102 -0.36 -13.69 -1.63
N ASP A 103 0.64 -13.24 -0.87
CA ASP A 103 1.84 -14.03 -0.59
C ASP A 103 1.52 -15.24 0.31
N ILE A 104 0.70 -15.06 1.35
CA ILE A 104 0.20 -16.13 2.23
C ILE A 104 -0.67 -17.12 1.45
N ALA A 105 -1.53 -16.62 0.55
CA ALA A 105 -2.33 -17.46 -0.33
C ALA A 105 -1.49 -18.26 -1.34
N GLY A 106 -0.17 -18.01 -1.39
CA GLY A 106 0.78 -18.72 -2.23
C GLY A 106 0.80 -18.17 -3.65
N GLY A 107 1.86 -17.44 -3.99
CA GLY A 107 2.21 -17.12 -5.37
C GLY A 107 2.80 -18.33 -6.11
N VAL A 108 2.09 -19.47 -6.15
CA VAL A 108 2.41 -20.63 -6.99
C VAL A 108 1.06 -21.30 -7.29
N GLY A 109 0.74 -21.52 -8.58
CA GLY A 109 -0.56 -22.01 -9.02
C GLY A 109 -1.09 -23.13 -8.14
N GLY A 110 -2.37 -23.04 -7.73
CA GLY A 110 -3.01 -23.81 -6.65
C GLY A 110 -3.11 -25.33 -6.83
N GLY A 111 -2.26 -25.94 -7.66
CA GLY A 111 -1.99 -27.37 -7.60
C GLY A 111 -0.90 -27.65 -6.57
N ALA A 112 -1.16 -28.58 -5.67
CA ALA A 112 -0.09 -29.15 -4.84
C ALA A 112 0.97 -29.75 -5.77
N LEU A 113 2.21 -29.29 -5.67
CA LEU A 113 3.33 -29.90 -6.39
C LEU A 113 3.58 -31.28 -5.80
N ASP A 114 3.22 -32.34 -6.53
CA ASP A 114 3.56 -33.71 -6.16
C ASP A 114 5.05 -33.94 -6.42
N LEU A 115 5.83 -33.86 -5.34
CA LEU A 115 7.28 -34.04 -5.39
C LEU A 115 7.68 -35.47 -5.73
N ASP A 116 6.83 -36.45 -5.46
CA ASP A 116 7.13 -37.86 -5.75
C ASP A 116 6.91 -38.14 -7.24
N ALA A 117 5.79 -37.69 -7.82
CA ALA A 117 5.57 -37.74 -9.26
C ALA A 117 6.64 -36.97 -10.04
N ALA A 118 7.09 -35.82 -9.52
CA ALA A 118 8.17 -35.05 -10.11
C ALA A 118 9.52 -35.79 -10.07
N ARG A 119 9.84 -36.46 -8.95
CA ARG A 119 11.06 -37.30 -8.83
C ARG A 119 11.03 -38.45 -9.82
N ASP A 120 9.90 -39.12 -9.98
CA ASP A 120 9.73 -40.21 -10.94
C ASP A 120 9.98 -39.72 -12.37
N GLU A 121 9.43 -38.55 -12.73
CA GLU A 121 9.64 -37.96 -14.05
C GLU A 121 11.11 -37.59 -14.31
N ILE A 122 11.80 -36.99 -13.33
CA ILE A 122 13.23 -36.71 -13.43
C ILE A 122 14.02 -38.01 -13.59
N GLY A 123 13.72 -39.04 -12.79
CA GLY A 123 14.37 -40.35 -12.88
C GLY A 123 14.22 -40.98 -14.26
N ARG A 124 13.02 -40.93 -14.85
CA ARG A 124 12.77 -41.37 -16.23
C ARG A 124 13.64 -40.62 -17.24
N ARG A 125 13.66 -39.29 -17.17
CA ARG A 125 14.47 -38.46 -18.09
C ARG A 125 15.96 -38.77 -17.98
N LEU A 126 16.47 -38.92 -16.76
CA LEU A 126 17.87 -39.30 -16.53
C LEU A 126 18.19 -40.70 -17.05
N ALA A 127 17.27 -41.66 -16.91
CA ALA A 127 17.43 -42.99 -17.48
C ALA A 127 17.49 -42.96 -19.02
N CYS A 128 16.65 -42.16 -19.66
CA CYS A 128 16.70 -41.95 -21.11
C CYS A 128 18.05 -41.35 -21.54
N LEU A 129 18.55 -40.34 -20.81
CA LEU A 129 19.84 -39.74 -21.10
C LEU A 129 21.01 -40.73 -20.93
N ARG A 130 21.02 -41.54 -19.86
CA ARG A 130 22.05 -42.59 -19.66
C ARG A 130 22.04 -43.63 -20.78
N ARG A 131 20.84 -44.07 -21.18
CA ARG A 131 20.70 -45.01 -22.30
C ARG A 131 21.20 -44.42 -23.62
N ALA A 132 20.94 -43.13 -23.87
CA ALA A 132 21.46 -42.44 -25.05
C ALA A 132 22.99 -42.25 -25.02
N GLY A 133 23.59 -42.16 -23.82
CA GLY A 133 25.03 -42.01 -23.63
C GLY A 133 25.86 -43.31 -23.67
N GLY A 134 25.24 -44.48 -23.75
CA GLY A 134 25.94 -45.78 -23.83
C GLY A 134 26.14 -46.53 -22.51
N GLY A 135 25.52 -46.10 -21.42
CA GLY A 135 25.59 -46.74 -20.10
C GLY A 135 26.20 -45.85 -19.03
#